data_AF-A0AA40P6G6-F1
#
_entry.id   AF-A0AA40P6G6-F1
#
_cell.length_a   1.000
_cell.length_b   1.000
_cell.length_c   1.000
_cell.angle_alpha   90.00
_cell.angle_beta   90.00
_cell.angle_gamma   90.00
#
_symmetry.space_group_name_H-M   'P 1'
#
loop_
_entity.id
_entity.type
_entity.pdbx_description
1 polymer ?
#
loop_
_entity_poly.entity_id
_entity_poly.type
_entity_poly.pdbx_seq_one_letter_code
_entity_poly.pdbx_strand_id
1 'polypeptide(L)'
;MLVDPETLDTAGFIARQLAHGSLVTLQITFFAELLVLMLSLMIALMRLSPIRVLRWFATIYVEVLRGISALVLLFYLFFILPLFGVRL
;
A
#
# COMPACT_ATOMS: atom_id res chain seq x y z
N MET A 1 -13.17 -38.58 -22.80
CA MET A 1 -12.62 -37.81 -21.65
C MET A 1 -11.38 -37.07 -22.14
N LEU A 2 -11.58 -36.22 -23.16
CA LEU A 2 -10.53 -35.48 -23.87
C LEU A 2 -10.73 -34.01 -23.51
N VAL A 3 -9.66 -33.34 -23.10
CA VAL A 3 -9.64 -31.91 -22.76
C VAL A 3 -10.01 -31.11 -24.02
N ASP A 4 -11.14 -30.39 -23.98
CA ASP A 4 -11.60 -29.56 -25.09
C ASP A 4 -10.62 -28.39 -25.33
N PRO A 5 -10.23 -28.07 -26.57
CA PRO A 5 -9.22 -27.06 -26.88
C PRO A 5 -9.55 -25.66 -26.32
N GLU A 6 -10.82 -25.32 -26.13
CA GLU A 6 -11.26 -24.05 -25.55
C GLU A 6 -10.87 -23.90 -24.06
N THR A 7 -10.70 -25.01 -23.34
CA THR A 7 -10.26 -24.99 -21.93
C THR A 7 -8.77 -24.64 -21.80
N LEU A 8 -7.95 -25.03 -22.77
CA LEU A 8 -6.52 -24.69 -22.80
C LEU A 8 -6.31 -23.20 -23.10
N ASP A 9 -7.14 -22.62 -23.97
CA ASP A 9 -7.11 -21.18 -24.27
C ASP A 9 -7.59 -20.34 -23.08
N THR A 10 -8.65 -20.78 -22.40
CA THR A 10 -9.15 -20.12 -21.18
C THR A 10 -8.15 -20.20 -20.04
N ALA A 11 -7.47 -21.35 -19.86
CA ALA A 11 -6.41 -21.51 -18.88
C ALA A 11 -5.22 -20.58 -19.17
N GLY A 12 -4.84 -20.43 -20.44
CA GLY A 12 -3.81 -19.49 -20.87
C GLY A 12 -4.18 -18.03 -20.60
N PHE A 13 -5.44 -17.66 -20.79
CA PHE A 13 -5.97 -16.33 -20.50
C PHE A 13 -5.93 -15.99 -19.00
N ILE A 14 -6.42 -16.90 -18.15
CA ILE A 14 -6.39 -16.76 -16.69
C ILE A 14 -4.96 -16.66 -16.18
N ALA A 15 -4.05 -17.53 -16.66
CA ALA A 15 -2.65 -17.51 -16.25
C ALA A 15 -1.97 -16.18 -16.58
N ARG A 16 -2.25 -15.60 -17.76
CA ARG A 16 -1.74 -14.27 -18.14
C ARG A 16 -2.31 -13.16 -17.26
N GLN A 17 -3.59 -13.21 -16.90
CA GLN A 17 -4.19 -12.21 -16.02
C GLN A 17 -3.68 -12.29 -14.59
N LEU A 18 -3.47 -13.49 -14.05
CA LEU A 18 -2.85 -13.66 -12.74
C LEU A 18 -1.40 -13.16 -12.75
N ALA A 19 -0.63 -13.47 -13.81
CA ALA A 19 0.73 -12.96 -13.97
C ALA A 19 0.77 -11.42 -14.08
N HIS A 20 -0.20 -10.83 -14.78
CA HIS A 20 -0.32 -9.37 -14.85
C HIS A 20 -0.69 -8.76 -13.50
N GLY A 21 -1.67 -9.33 -12.79
CA GLY A 21 -2.09 -8.86 -11.46
C GLY A 21 -1.00 -8.99 -10.40
N SER A 22 -0.19 -10.05 -10.47
CA SER A 22 0.96 -10.23 -9.57
C SER A 22 2.05 -9.20 -9.85
N LEU A 23 2.34 -8.91 -11.13
CA LEU A 23 3.27 -7.85 -11.51
C LEU A 23 2.83 -6.48 -11.01
N VAL A 24 1.54 -6.15 -11.12
CA VAL A 24 0.99 -4.88 -10.61
C VAL A 24 1.11 -4.80 -9.09
N THR A 25 0.77 -5.87 -8.38
CA THR A 25 0.92 -5.94 -6.90
C THR A 25 2.37 -5.73 -6.50
N LEU A 26 3.32 -6.39 -7.18
CA LEU A 26 4.75 -6.23 -6.94
C LEU A 26 5.20 -4.79 -7.17
N GLN A 27 4.75 -4.16 -8.26
CA GLN A 27 5.09 -2.79 -8.57
C GLN A 27 4.58 -1.82 -7.49
N ILE A 28 3.31 -1.94 -7.09
CA ILE A 28 2.71 -1.07 -6.07
C ILE A 28 3.41 -1.29 -4.72
N THR A 29 3.62 -2.54 -4.29
CA THR A 29 4.31 -2.86 -3.04
C THR A 29 5.72 -2.27 -3.04
N PHE A 30 6.47 -2.43 -4.14
CA PHE A 30 7.84 -1.92 -4.23
C PHE A 30 7.90 -0.39 -4.07
N PHE A 31 7.06 0.34 -4.80
CA PHE A 31 7.02 1.80 -4.67
C PHE A 31 6.48 2.27 -3.31
N ALA A 32 5.47 1.59 -2.77
CA ALA A 32 4.90 1.91 -1.47
C ALA A 32 5.92 1.68 -0.34
N GLU A 33 6.59 0.52 -0.32
CA GLU A 33 7.63 0.21 0.65
C GLU A 33 8.81 1.17 0.55
N LEU A 34 9.24 1.53 -0.67
CA LEU A 34 10.32 2.50 -0.85
C LEU A 34 10.00 3.86 -0.21
N LEU A 35 8.77 4.34 -0.39
CA LEU A 35 8.30 5.59 0.22
C LEU A 35 8.21 5.47 1.75
N VAL A 36 7.65 4.37 2.25
CA VAL A 36 7.52 4.09 3.69
C VAL A 36 8.88 3.96 4.35
N LEU A 37 9.86 3.34 3.69
CA LEU A 37 11.23 3.21 4.18
C LEU A 37 11.88 4.59 4.37
N MET A 38 11.78 5.46 3.37
CA MET A 38 12.34 6.81 3.47
C MET A 38 11.69 7.60 4.61
N LEU A 39 10.36 7.55 4.70
CA LEU A 39 9.61 8.28 5.72
C LEU A 39 9.88 7.74 7.13
N SER A 40 9.85 6.42 7.31
CA SER A 40 10.11 5.77 8.59
C SER A 40 11.55 5.98 9.05
N LEU A 41 12.52 6.02 8.13
CA LEU A 41 13.91 6.34 8.45
C LEU A 41 14.05 7.78 8.96
N MET A 42 13.41 8.76 8.30
CA MET A 42 13.40 10.15 8.78
C MET A 42 12.79 10.26 10.18
N ILE A 43 11.68 9.55 10.42
CA ILE A 43 11.01 9.53 11.73
C ILE A 43 11.87 8.85 12.80
N ALA A 44 12.55 7.76 12.46
CA ALA A 44 13.49 7.09 13.35
C ALA A 44 14.63 8.04 13.76
N LEU A 45 15.19 8.79 12.80
CA LEU A 45 16.22 9.81 13.08
C LEU A 45 15.68 10.96 13.96
N MET A 46 14.47 11.46 13.69
CA MET A 46 13.83 12.48 14.53
C MET A 46 13.65 12.01 15.98
N ARG A 47 13.44 10.71 16.19
CA ARG A 47 13.29 10.13 17.53
C ARG A 47 14.60 10.04 18.31
N LEU A 48 15.75 9.95 17.63
CA LEU A 48 17.08 10.03 18.24
C LEU A 48 17.47 11.47 18.63
N SER A 49 16.80 12.48 18.07
CA SER A 49 17.08 13.89 18.36
C SER A 49 16.92 14.21 19.86
N PRO A 50 17.82 15.02 20.46
CA PRO A 50 17.70 15.46 21.86
C PRO A 50 16.49 16.38 22.10
N ILE A 51 15.85 16.90 21.05
CA ILE A 51 14.70 17.79 21.13
C ILE A 51 13.44 16.98 21.53
N ARG A 52 12.96 17.19 22.76
CA ARG A 52 11.76 16.51 23.32
C ARG A 52 10.52 16.64 22.44
N VAL A 53 10.31 17.81 21.84
CA VAL A 53 9.15 18.08 20.97
C VAL A 53 9.17 17.20 19.72
N LEU A 54 10.31 17.11 19.03
CA LEU A 54 10.47 16.31 17.82
C LEU A 54 10.23 14.82 18.08
N ARG A 55 10.73 14.34 19.23
CA ARG A 55 10.53 12.97 19.69
C ARG A 55 9.07 12.66 19.98
N TRP A 56 8.35 13.60 20.59
CA TRP A 56 6.93 13.44 20.91
C TRP A 56 6.08 13.39 19.64
N PHE A 57 6.30 14.29 18.68
CA PHE A 57 5.64 14.25 17.37
C PHE A 57 5.91 12.95 16.61
N ALA A 58 7.18 12.51 16.56
CA ALA A 58 7.54 11.24 15.94
C ALA A 58 6.83 10.05 16.61
N THR A 59 6.67 10.09 17.93
CA THR A 59 6.01 9.03 18.70
C THR A 59 4.52 8.97 18.41
N ILE A 60 3.83 10.12 18.46
CA ILE A 60 2.41 10.21 18.13
C ILE A 60 2.16 9.75 16.70
N TYR A 61 2.96 10.21 15.75
CA TYR A 61 2.81 9.82 14.36
C TYR A 61 2.88 8.29 14.19
N VAL A 62 3.86 7.64 14.82
CA VAL A 62 4.03 6.19 14.76
C VAL A 62 2.91 5.46 15.52
N GLU A 63 2.48 5.96 16.68
CA GLU A 63 1.37 5.38 17.44
C GLU A 63 0.05 5.45 16.67
N VAL A 64 -0.26 6.60 16.07
CA VAL A 64 -1.47 6.79 15.26
C VAL A 64 -1.45 5.89 14.04
N LEU A 65 -0.35 5.84 13.29
CA LEU A 65 -0.24 4.96 12.13
C LEU A 65 -0.32 3.47 12.46
N ARG A 66 0.16 3.06 13.65
CA ARG A 66 0.04 1.67 14.12
C ARG A 66 -1.32 1.38 14.76
N GLY A 67 -2.00 2.40 15.26
CA GLY A 67 -3.33 2.31 15.87
C GLY A 67 -4.46 2.36 14.84
N ILE A 68 -4.25 3.00 13.69
CA ILE A 68 -5.20 3.04 12.58
C ILE A 68 -5.03 1.79 11.71
N SER A 69 -6.13 1.08 11.46
CA SER A 69 -6.14 -0.03 10.50
C SER A 69 -5.91 0.49 9.08
N ALA A 70 -5.07 -0.20 8.30
CA ALA A 70 -4.85 0.13 6.89
C ALA A 70 -6.16 0.14 6.08
N LEU A 71 -7.13 -0.71 6.45
CA LEU A 71 -8.46 -0.72 5.85
C LEU A 71 -9.20 0.59 6.11
N VAL A 72 -9.12 1.15 7.32
CA VAL A 72 -9.72 2.45 7.65
C VAL A 72 -9.09 3.56 6.81
N LEU A 73 -7.77 3.53 6.62
CA LEU A 73 -7.07 4.50 5.79
C LEU A 73 -7.49 4.40 4.30
N LEU A 74 -7.61 3.18 3.78
CA LEU A 74 -8.12 2.92 2.43
C LEU A 74 -9.57 3.40 2.27
N PHE A 75 -10.42 3.14 3.25
CA PHE A 75 -11.81 3.61 3.27
C PHE A 75 -11.86 5.14 3.29
N TYR A 76 -11.03 5.77 4.14
CA TYR A 76 -10.92 7.22 4.16
C TYR A 76 -10.49 7.76 2.79
N LEU A 77 -9.47 7.17 2.18
CA LEU A 77 -9.00 7.58 0.85
C LEU A 77 -10.09 7.38 -0.23
N PHE A 78 -10.84 6.28 -0.18
CA PHE A 78 -11.86 5.97 -1.17
C PHE A 78 -13.13 6.82 -1.02
N PHE A 79 -13.54 7.16 0.21
CA PHE A 79 -14.80 7.86 0.47
C PHE A 79 -14.65 9.37 0.65
N ILE A 80 -13.51 9.84 1.16
CA ILE A 80 -13.31 11.25 1.48
C ILE A 80 -12.54 11.99 0.38
N LEU A 81 -11.63 11.32 -0.34
CA LEU A 81 -10.95 11.95 -1.46
C LEU A 81 -11.90 12.39 -2.60
N PRO A 82 -12.96 11.63 -2.96
CA PRO A 82 -13.96 12.09 -3.93
C PRO A 82 -14.76 13.30 -3.47
N LEU A 83 -14.93 13.49 -2.16
CA LEU A 83 -15.61 14.66 -1.58
C LEU A 83 -14.82 15.96 -1.84
N PHE A 84 -13.50 15.87 -2.01
CA PHE A 84 -12.63 16.98 -2.41
C PHE A 84 -12.59 17.21 -3.93
N GLY A 85 -13.44 16.52 -4.71
CA GLY A 85 -13.55 16.69 -6.16
C GLY A 85 -12.57 15.85 -6.99
N VAL A 86 -11.72 15.03 -6.35
CA VAL A 86 -10.78 14.12 -7.02
C VAL A 86 -11.46 12.76 -7.17
N ARG A 87 -11.96 12.47 -8.37
CA ARG A 87 -12.53 11.16 -8.71
C ARG A 87 -11.38 10.26 -9.19
N LEU A 88 -11.16 9.13 -8.52
CA LEU A 88 -10.30 8.05 -9.03
C LEU A 88 -10.98 7.33 -10.18
#